data_AF-A0A922S6C1-F1
#
_entry.id   AF-A0A922S6C1-F1
#
_cell.length_a   1.000
_cell.length_b   1.000
_cell.length_c   1.000
_cell.angle_alpha   90.00
_cell.angle_beta   90.00
_cell.angle_gamma   90.00
#
_symmetry.space_group_name_H-M   'P 1'
#
loop_
_entity.id
_entity.type
_entity.pdbx_description
1 polymer ?
#
loop_
_entity_poly.entity_id
_entity_poly.type
_entity_poly.pdbx_seq_one_letter_code
_entity_poly.pdbx_strand_id
1 'polypeptide(L)'
;MEEIAWPLGLDMLIGIPRTQLYRVARTYHADALSVLSAILHLDVAYPWTNLVTAGWLPYSKERNKVLNVFNDYELYYNWNPDLLEIPLVSSHLFTNARNLARLFTLLENSVDKLTNATVSDTAQFVFKKSIRNWMLQVVNTSSYDPVLHRYLKLSSAGFMVTNSPKNTLMFGMWDDILGQGVFIDPQLQLTWAYVTNHAHARSLNKDFILNSLVNSVYSCIKE
;
A
#
# COMPACT_ATOMS: atom_id res chain seq x y z
N MET A 1 -7.14 13.31 -10.21
CA MET A 1 -5.70 13.60 -9.95
C MET A 1 -5.39 15.09 -10.00
N GLU A 2 -6.03 15.85 -10.87
CA GLU A 2 -5.83 17.30 -11.01
C GLU A 2 -6.11 18.10 -9.73
N GLU A 3 -7.02 17.63 -8.88
CA GLU A 3 -7.38 18.34 -7.65
C GLU A 3 -6.47 18.04 -6.45
N ILE A 4 -5.75 16.91 -6.48
CA ILE A 4 -4.96 16.42 -5.32
C ILE A 4 -3.50 16.23 -5.70
N ALA A 5 -3.22 15.43 -6.72
CA ALA A 5 -1.85 15.07 -7.07
C ALA A 5 -1.12 16.22 -7.76
N TRP A 6 -1.75 16.91 -8.71
CA TRP A 6 -1.13 18.01 -9.45
C TRP A 6 -0.75 19.20 -8.55
N PRO A 7 -1.64 19.72 -7.67
CA PRO A 7 -1.33 20.89 -6.83
C PRO A 7 -0.23 20.58 -5.80
N LEU A 8 -0.09 19.32 -5.41
CA LEU A 8 0.89 18.86 -4.43
C LEU A 8 2.20 18.36 -5.07
N GLY A 9 2.29 18.38 -6.40
CA GLY A 9 3.42 17.82 -7.14
C GLY A 9 3.66 16.33 -6.81
N LEU A 10 2.58 15.58 -6.60
CA LEU A 10 2.63 14.14 -6.38
C LEU A 10 2.60 13.44 -7.73
N ASP A 11 3.64 12.68 -8.00
CA ASP A 11 3.72 11.85 -9.19
C ASP A 11 2.97 10.53 -8.92
N MET A 12 1.68 10.58 -9.24
CA MET A 12 0.69 9.53 -9.04
C MET A 12 -0.26 9.57 -10.23
N LEU A 13 -0.60 8.41 -10.79
CA LEU A 13 -1.47 8.30 -11.97
C LEU A 13 -2.51 7.21 -11.73
N ILE A 14 -3.76 7.49 -12.06
CA ILE A 14 -4.81 6.48 -12.14
C ILE A 14 -5.11 6.29 -13.62
N GLY A 15 -4.73 5.12 -14.16
CA GLY A 15 -4.61 4.92 -15.59
C GLY A 15 -3.36 5.62 -16.13
N ILE A 16 -2.35 4.85 -16.52
CA ILE A 16 -1.08 5.41 -17.00
C ILE A 16 -1.12 5.64 -18.52
N PRO A 17 -0.85 6.87 -19.00
CA PRO A 17 -0.78 7.10 -20.43
C PRO A 17 0.44 6.39 -21.03
N ARG A 18 0.32 5.95 -22.28
CA ARG A 18 1.41 5.25 -23.00
C ARG A 18 2.73 6.02 -22.99
N THR A 19 2.67 7.34 -23.00
CA THR A 19 3.83 8.24 -22.95
C THR A 19 4.63 8.12 -21.66
N GLN A 20 4.04 7.63 -20.57
CA GLN A 20 4.69 7.46 -19.27
C GLN A 20 4.95 6.01 -18.88
N LEU A 21 4.56 5.05 -19.73
CA LEU A 21 4.66 3.62 -19.46
C LEU A 21 6.11 3.14 -19.24
N TYR A 22 7.09 3.85 -19.79
CA TYR A 22 8.53 3.59 -19.57
C TYR A 22 8.97 3.71 -18.10
N ARG A 23 8.16 4.35 -17.25
CA ARG A 23 8.44 4.57 -15.83
C ARG A 23 7.95 3.42 -14.95
N VAL A 24 7.12 2.54 -15.48
CA VAL A 24 6.51 1.44 -14.73
C VAL A 24 7.49 0.28 -14.62
N ALA A 25 7.77 -0.14 -13.39
CA ALA A 25 8.56 -1.33 -13.15
C ALA A 25 7.73 -2.59 -13.40
N ARG A 26 8.33 -3.59 -14.04
CA ARG A 26 7.69 -4.91 -14.24
C ARG A 26 7.33 -5.56 -12.92
N THR A 27 6.09 -6.05 -12.83
CA THR A 27 5.60 -6.84 -11.70
C THR A 27 6.09 -8.27 -11.84
N TYR A 28 6.82 -8.75 -10.85
CA TYR A 28 7.34 -10.11 -10.76
C TYR A 28 6.48 -10.89 -9.79
N HIS A 29 6.01 -12.05 -10.23
CA HIS A 29 5.26 -12.96 -9.37
C HIS A 29 6.17 -14.13 -8.99
N ALA A 30 6.30 -14.38 -7.70
CA ALA A 30 6.97 -15.59 -7.24
C ALA A 30 6.10 -16.81 -7.57
N ASP A 31 6.55 -17.56 -8.57
CA ASP A 31 6.09 -18.90 -8.94
C ASP A 31 7.24 -19.91 -8.78
N ALA A 32 6.95 -21.19 -8.52
CA ALA A 32 7.95 -22.23 -8.35
C ALA A 32 8.91 -22.33 -9.56
N LEU A 33 8.39 -22.09 -10.78
CA LEU A 33 9.18 -22.02 -12.01
C LEU A 33 10.12 -20.81 -12.06
N SER A 34 9.72 -19.66 -11.48
CA SER A 34 10.56 -18.45 -11.41
C SER A 34 11.75 -18.64 -10.46
N VAL A 35 11.56 -19.38 -9.36
CA VAL A 35 12.63 -19.74 -8.43
C VAL A 35 13.61 -20.70 -9.09
N LEU A 36 13.10 -21.71 -9.81
CA LEU A 36 13.92 -22.66 -10.55
C LEU A 36 14.72 -21.96 -11.66
N SER A 37 14.09 -21.02 -12.38
CA SER A 37 14.73 -20.20 -13.42
C SER A 37 15.84 -19.31 -12.85
N ALA A 38 15.63 -18.66 -11.70
CA ALA A 38 16.65 -17.82 -11.05
C ALA A 38 17.86 -18.64 -10.61
N ILE A 39 17.64 -19.85 -10.08
CA ILE A 39 18.71 -20.80 -9.73
C ILE A 39 19.50 -21.19 -10.99
N LEU A 40 18.83 -21.48 -12.11
CA LEU A 40 19.46 -21.84 -13.38
C LEU A 40 20.27 -20.68 -14.00
N HIS A 41 19.90 -19.42 -13.73
CA HIS A 41 20.60 -18.23 -14.20
C HIS A 41 21.67 -17.73 -13.21
N LEU A 42 21.99 -18.50 -12.16
CA LEU A 42 22.96 -18.14 -11.11
C LEU A 42 22.66 -16.81 -10.41
N ASP A 43 21.41 -16.32 -10.48
CA ASP A 43 20.95 -15.24 -9.62
C ASP A 43 20.59 -15.86 -8.29
N VAL A 44 21.60 -15.98 -7.41
CA VAL A 44 21.45 -16.59 -6.08
C VAL A 44 20.75 -15.64 -5.12
N ALA A 45 20.70 -14.34 -5.42
CA ALA A 45 20.08 -13.32 -4.57
C ALA A 45 18.55 -13.42 -4.56
N TYR A 46 17.92 -13.72 -5.70
CA TYR A 46 16.48 -13.96 -5.79
C TYR A 46 15.99 -15.20 -5.02
N PRO A 47 16.56 -16.42 -5.17
CA PRO A 47 16.19 -17.57 -4.36
C PRO A 47 16.63 -17.41 -2.92
N TRP A 48 17.74 -16.71 -2.61
CA TRP A 48 18.15 -16.41 -1.23
C TRP A 48 17.17 -15.46 -0.54
N THR A 49 16.77 -14.37 -1.19
CA THR A 49 15.70 -13.51 -0.67
C THR A 49 14.43 -14.34 -0.54
N ASN A 50 14.01 -15.13 -1.53
CA ASN A 50 12.85 -16.01 -1.44
C ASN A 50 12.97 -17.06 -0.31
N LEU A 51 14.16 -17.56 0.02
CA LEU A 51 14.43 -18.51 1.12
C LEU A 51 14.46 -17.85 2.51
N VAL A 52 15.10 -16.69 2.64
CA VAL A 52 15.18 -15.94 3.91
C VAL A 52 13.82 -15.33 4.25
N THR A 53 13.04 -14.98 3.22
CA THR A 53 11.65 -14.53 3.33
C THR A 53 10.65 -15.67 3.47
N ALA A 54 10.97 -16.86 2.96
CA ALA A 54 10.14 -18.07 3.09
C ALA A 54 10.80 -19.08 4.04
N GLY A 55 10.50 -18.96 5.33
CA GLY A 55 10.88 -19.95 6.35
C GLY A 55 10.23 -21.35 6.23
N TRP A 56 9.81 -21.77 5.03
CA TRP A 56 9.26 -23.08 4.58
C TRP A 56 8.02 -22.79 3.71
N LEU A 57 8.20 -22.74 2.39
CA LEU A 57 7.20 -22.56 1.33
C LEU A 57 5.71 -22.68 1.77
N PRO A 58 5.05 -21.55 2.09
CA PRO A 58 3.62 -21.51 2.39
C PRO A 58 2.93 -20.53 1.43
N TYR A 59 2.65 -20.98 0.20
CA TYR A 59 1.63 -20.33 -0.61
C TYR A 59 0.30 -20.95 -0.17
N SER A 60 -0.22 -20.47 0.97
CA SER A 60 -1.38 -21.05 1.63
C SER A 60 -2.58 -21.14 0.67
N LYS A 61 -3.49 -22.07 0.98
CA LYS A 61 -4.85 -22.16 0.42
C LYS A 61 -5.56 -20.79 0.33
N GLU A 62 -5.13 -19.80 1.10
CA GLU A 62 -5.66 -18.42 1.12
C GLU A 62 -5.13 -17.56 -0.03
N ARG A 63 -3.86 -17.67 -0.47
CA ARG A 63 -3.38 -17.00 -1.69
C ARG A 63 -4.11 -17.56 -2.92
N ASN A 64 -4.31 -18.88 -3.00
CA ASN A 64 -5.11 -19.48 -4.07
C ASN A 64 -6.57 -19.03 -4.02
N LYS A 65 -7.13 -18.69 -2.85
CA LYS A 65 -8.47 -18.08 -2.77
C LYS A 65 -8.47 -16.66 -3.33
N VAL A 66 -7.50 -15.81 -2.96
CA VAL A 66 -7.38 -14.45 -3.50
C VAL A 66 -7.13 -14.49 -5.00
N LEU A 67 -6.18 -15.31 -5.48
CA LEU A 67 -5.94 -15.51 -6.90
C LEU A 67 -7.16 -16.09 -7.63
N ASN A 68 -7.91 -17.02 -7.02
CA ASN A 68 -9.15 -17.54 -7.62
C ASN A 68 -10.27 -16.51 -7.75
N VAL A 69 -10.34 -15.51 -6.86
CA VAL A 69 -11.28 -14.38 -6.97
C VAL A 69 -10.91 -13.47 -8.14
N PHE A 70 -9.62 -13.40 -8.50
CA PHE A 70 -9.08 -12.55 -9.57
C PHE A 70 -8.55 -13.33 -10.78
N ASN A 71 -8.91 -14.61 -10.92
CA ASN A 71 -8.39 -15.51 -11.97
C ASN A 71 -8.63 -14.94 -13.39
N ASP A 72 -9.67 -14.13 -13.55
CA ASP A 72 -10.03 -13.54 -14.85
C ASP A 72 -9.40 -12.16 -15.09
N TYR A 73 -8.82 -11.48 -14.08
CA TYR A 73 -8.40 -10.09 -14.20
C TYR A 73 -6.88 -9.88 -14.38
N GLU A 74 -5.99 -10.63 -13.70
CA GLU A 74 -4.79 -9.92 -13.18
C GLU A 74 -3.38 -10.49 -13.38
N LEU A 75 -3.13 -11.52 -14.17
CA LEU A 75 -1.74 -11.99 -14.35
C LEU A 75 -1.17 -11.82 -15.76
N TYR A 76 -1.94 -12.11 -16.79
CA TYR A 76 -1.49 -11.96 -18.19
C TYR A 76 -1.78 -10.56 -18.77
N TYR A 77 -2.80 -9.88 -18.26
CA TYR A 77 -3.31 -8.63 -18.83
C TYR A 77 -2.79 -7.35 -18.15
N ASN A 78 -2.12 -7.48 -16.99
CA ASN A 78 -1.53 -6.35 -16.25
C ASN A 78 -0.44 -5.57 -17.00
N TRP A 79 -0.01 -6.05 -18.17
CA TRP A 79 0.96 -5.35 -19.02
C TRP A 79 0.41 -4.95 -20.39
N ASN A 80 -0.88 -5.15 -20.65
CA ASN A 80 -1.47 -4.62 -21.86
C ASN A 80 -1.54 -3.08 -21.74
N PRO A 81 -0.81 -2.31 -22.56
CA PRO A 81 -0.81 -0.85 -22.47
C PRO A 81 -2.21 -0.24 -22.59
N ASP A 82 -3.11 -0.90 -23.32
CA ASP A 82 -4.49 -0.43 -23.51
C ASP A 82 -5.31 -0.55 -22.23
N LEU A 83 -5.07 -1.60 -21.44
CA LEU A 83 -5.74 -1.79 -20.16
C LEU A 83 -5.15 -0.87 -19.09
N LEU A 84 -3.83 -0.69 -19.10
CA LEU A 84 -3.16 0.18 -18.12
C LEU A 84 -3.53 1.65 -18.26
N GLU A 85 -3.94 2.09 -19.46
CA GLU A 85 -4.42 3.45 -19.70
C GLU A 85 -5.82 3.70 -19.13
N ILE A 86 -6.62 2.64 -18.89
CA ILE A 86 -7.97 2.76 -18.33
C ILE A 86 -7.87 3.17 -16.84
N PRO A 87 -8.55 4.26 -16.41
CA PRO A 87 -8.46 4.80 -15.05
C PRO A 87 -9.32 3.99 -14.06
N LEU A 88 -8.90 2.76 -13.77
CA LEU A 88 -9.53 1.89 -12.78
C LEU A 88 -9.02 2.23 -11.38
N VAL A 89 -9.84 2.97 -10.62
CA VAL A 89 -9.47 3.51 -9.30
C VAL A 89 -9.14 2.41 -8.28
N SER A 90 -9.69 1.20 -8.45
CA SER A 90 -9.48 0.07 -7.54
C SER A 90 -8.13 -0.63 -7.71
N SER A 91 -7.51 -0.58 -8.89
CA SER A 91 -6.35 -1.43 -9.23
C SER A 91 -5.24 -0.71 -10.01
N HIS A 92 -5.54 0.34 -10.79
CA HIS A 92 -4.60 1.00 -11.71
C HIS A 92 -4.00 2.28 -11.13
N LEU A 93 -3.59 2.25 -9.86
CA LEU A 93 -2.82 3.34 -9.27
C LEU A 93 -1.31 3.10 -9.48
N PHE A 94 -0.69 3.97 -10.27
CA PHE A 94 0.76 3.98 -10.48
C PHE A 94 1.38 5.07 -9.63
N THR A 95 2.24 4.68 -8.69
CA THR A 95 2.93 5.57 -7.76
C THR A 95 4.21 4.91 -7.23
N ASN A 96 4.98 5.67 -6.47
CA ASN A 96 6.07 5.16 -5.64
C ASN A 96 5.73 5.33 -4.15
N ALA A 97 6.48 4.63 -3.29
CA ALA A 97 6.27 4.68 -1.84
C ALA A 97 6.36 6.11 -1.27
N ARG A 98 7.26 6.94 -1.81
CA ARG A 98 7.44 8.33 -1.36
C ARG A 98 6.18 9.17 -1.59
N ASN A 99 5.62 9.13 -2.78
CA ASN A 99 4.45 9.93 -3.13
C ASN A 99 3.20 9.41 -2.45
N LEU A 100 3.07 8.08 -2.32
CA LEU A 100 1.98 7.47 -1.57
C LEU A 100 2.02 7.88 -0.08
N ALA A 101 3.19 7.86 0.55
CA ALA A 101 3.34 8.36 1.92
C ALA A 101 3.00 9.85 2.02
N ARG A 102 3.53 10.70 1.12
CA ARG A 102 3.22 12.15 1.12
C ARG A 102 1.74 12.44 0.97
N LEU A 103 1.01 11.65 0.18
CA LEU A 103 -0.45 11.77 0.05
C LEU A 103 -1.14 11.48 1.38
N PHE A 104 -0.77 10.38 2.05
CA PHE A 104 -1.39 9.98 3.32
C PHE A 104 -0.99 10.90 4.48
N THR A 105 0.17 11.54 4.44
CA THR A 105 0.57 12.56 5.42
C THR A 105 -0.42 13.73 5.49
N LEU A 106 -1.20 14.00 4.42
CA LEU A 106 -2.26 15.02 4.46
C LEU A 106 -3.39 14.68 5.44
N LEU A 107 -3.55 13.39 5.77
CA LEU A 107 -4.51 12.90 6.74
C LEU A 107 -3.95 12.96 8.17
N GLU A 108 -2.68 13.32 8.37
CA GLU A 108 -2.15 13.57 9.70
C GLU A 108 -2.72 14.86 10.27
N ASN A 109 -2.68 14.99 11.59
CA ASN A 109 -2.98 16.25 12.23
C ASN A 109 -1.94 17.27 11.75
N SER A 110 -2.38 18.28 11.01
CA SER A 110 -1.61 19.49 10.81
C SER A 110 -1.34 20.09 12.19
N VAL A 111 -0.17 19.80 12.77
CA VAL A 111 0.39 20.69 13.78
C VAL A 111 0.41 22.06 13.13
N ASP A 112 -0.08 23.08 13.83
CA ASP A 112 -0.02 24.48 13.45
C ASP A 112 1.44 24.94 13.23
N LYS A 113 2.10 24.43 12.19
CA LYS A 113 3.36 24.95 11.63
C LYS A 113 3.11 26.23 10.84
N LEU A 114 1.98 26.90 11.11
CA LEU A 114 1.59 28.19 10.56
C LEU A 114 1.81 29.30 11.60
N THR A 115 2.81 29.18 12.47
CA THR A 115 3.22 30.26 13.35
C THR A 115 4.49 30.99 12.90
N ASN A 116 5.25 30.52 11.89
CA ASN A 116 6.48 31.20 11.45
C ASN A 116 6.91 30.93 9.99
N ALA A 117 5.97 30.77 9.06
CA ALA A 117 6.31 30.63 7.64
C ALA A 117 5.48 31.60 6.80
N THR A 118 6.12 32.68 6.37
CA THR A 118 5.67 33.61 5.31
C THR A 118 5.68 32.88 3.96
N VAL A 119 4.80 31.90 3.79
CA VAL A 119 4.66 31.15 2.55
C VAL A 119 3.27 31.44 1.98
N SER A 120 3.26 32.40 1.05
CA SER A 120 2.45 32.43 -0.17
C SER A 120 1.13 31.63 -0.15
N ASP A 121 0.02 32.36 -0.26
CA ASP A 121 -1.40 31.96 -0.36
C ASP A 121 -1.77 30.96 -1.49
N THR A 122 -1.07 29.84 -1.68
CA THR A 122 -1.39 28.89 -2.77
C THR A 122 -1.52 27.42 -2.37
N ALA A 123 -1.51 27.10 -1.07
CA ALA A 123 -1.80 25.73 -0.60
C ALA A 123 -2.87 25.75 0.51
N GLN A 124 -4.06 26.24 0.16
CA GLN A 124 -5.23 26.21 1.04
C GLN A 124 -5.62 24.74 1.29
N PHE A 125 -5.19 24.22 2.45
CA PHE A 125 -5.53 22.94 3.09
C PHE A 125 -6.51 22.02 2.33
N VAL A 126 -5.98 20.95 1.72
CA VAL A 126 -6.72 19.99 0.88
C VAL A 126 -7.88 19.29 1.62
N PHE A 127 -7.79 19.10 2.95
CA PHE A 127 -8.88 18.52 3.74
C PHE A 127 -9.23 19.39 4.95
N LYS A 128 -10.51 19.74 5.08
CA LYS A 128 -11.05 20.36 6.30
C LYS A 128 -10.91 19.37 7.47
N LYS A 129 -10.64 19.86 8.68
CA LYS A 129 -10.52 19.04 9.90
C LYS A 129 -11.71 18.09 10.12
N SER A 130 -12.93 18.54 9.82
CA SER A 130 -14.14 17.72 9.92
C SER A 130 -14.11 16.53 8.96
N ILE A 131 -13.68 16.75 7.71
CA ILE A 131 -13.55 15.71 6.68
C ILE A 131 -12.49 14.70 7.09
N ARG A 132 -11.31 15.17 7.52
CA ARG A 132 -10.22 14.31 8.00
C ARG A 132 -10.68 13.44 9.17
N ASN A 133 -11.34 14.04 10.16
CA ASN A 133 -11.86 13.31 11.32
C ASN A 133 -12.91 12.27 10.91
N TRP A 134 -13.77 12.60 9.94
CA TRP A 134 -14.72 11.64 9.37
C TRP A 134 -14.01 10.50 8.65
N MET A 135 -12.98 10.79 7.84
CA MET A 135 -12.20 9.77 7.13
C MET A 135 -11.49 8.79 8.06
N LEU A 136 -11.03 9.27 9.21
CA LEU A 136 -10.35 8.48 10.25
C LEU A 136 -11.28 7.99 11.36
N GLN A 137 -12.59 8.22 11.24
CA GLN A 137 -13.55 7.72 12.22
C GLN A 137 -13.69 6.20 12.06
N VAL A 138 -13.41 5.46 13.13
CA VAL A 138 -13.55 4.00 13.16
C VAL A 138 -15.03 3.62 13.20
N VAL A 139 -15.44 2.71 12.31
CA VAL A 139 -16.77 2.12 12.36
C VAL A 139 -16.75 1.02 13.41
N ASN A 140 -17.53 1.20 14.50
CA ASN A 140 -17.45 0.37 15.73
C ASN A 140 -17.71 -1.13 15.53
N THR A 141 -18.24 -1.55 14.40
CA THR A 141 -18.56 -2.94 14.11
C THR A 141 -17.43 -3.59 13.33
N SER A 142 -16.66 -4.47 13.97
CA SER A 142 -15.82 -5.42 13.23
C SER A 142 -16.74 -6.39 12.47
N SER A 143 -16.77 -6.30 11.15
CA SER A 143 -17.55 -7.18 10.30
C SER A 143 -16.69 -8.35 9.82
N TYR A 144 -17.29 -9.53 9.70
CA TYR A 144 -16.64 -10.65 9.05
C TYR A 144 -16.65 -10.42 7.53
N ASP A 145 -15.48 -10.37 6.93
CA ASP A 145 -15.34 -10.24 5.48
C ASP A 145 -15.40 -11.63 4.82
N PRO A 146 -16.41 -11.90 3.97
CA PRO A 146 -16.57 -13.22 3.34
C PRO A 146 -15.56 -13.50 2.23
N VAL A 147 -14.92 -12.47 1.67
CA VAL A 147 -13.92 -12.59 0.60
C VAL A 147 -12.55 -12.92 1.20
N LEU A 148 -12.17 -12.16 2.22
CA LEU A 148 -10.89 -12.28 2.92
C LEU A 148 -10.94 -13.29 4.09
N HIS A 149 -12.14 -13.82 4.38
CA HIS A 149 -12.41 -14.84 5.41
C HIS A 149 -11.90 -14.48 6.82
N ARG A 150 -11.97 -13.20 7.20
CA ARG A 150 -11.53 -12.73 8.52
C ARG A 150 -12.31 -11.49 8.94
N TYR A 151 -12.24 -11.14 10.22
CA TYR A 151 -12.80 -9.89 10.72
C TYR A 151 -11.94 -8.70 10.32
N LEU A 152 -12.57 -7.67 9.78
CA LEU A 152 -11.93 -6.40 9.45
C LEU A 152 -12.56 -5.27 10.26
N LYS A 153 -11.74 -4.29 10.61
CA LYS A 153 -12.19 -2.99 11.12
C LYS A 153 -11.90 -1.97 10.04
N LEU A 154 -12.90 -1.18 9.69
CA LEU A 154 -12.79 -0.15 8.66
C LEU A 154 -13.10 1.23 9.26
N SER A 155 -12.54 2.26 8.65
CA SER A 155 -12.96 3.64 8.88
C SER A 155 -14.16 4.00 8.00
N SER A 156 -14.81 5.14 8.27
CA SER A 156 -15.91 5.64 7.44
C SER A 156 -15.52 5.86 5.97
N ALA A 157 -14.23 6.10 5.69
CA ALA A 157 -13.69 6.25 4.33
C ALA A 157 -13.17 4.94 3.74
N GLY A 158 -13.35 3.80 4.42
CA GLY A 158 -12.92 2.48 3.92
C GLY A 158 -11.45 2.13 4.19
N PHE A 159 -10.73 2.92 5.01
CA PHE A 159 -9.39 2.53 5.43
C PHE A 159 -9.48 1.34 6.38
N MET A 160 -8.56 0.39 6.22
CA MET A 160 -8.40 -0.68 7.19
C MET A 160 -7.81 -0.09 8.48
N VAL A 161 -8.23 -0.64 9.62
CA VAL A 161 -7.84 -0.18 10.97
C VAL A 161 -7.26 -1.34 11.77
N THR A 162 -6.10 -1.11 12.37
CA THR A 162 -5.45 -2.08 13.28
C THR A 162 -4.69 -1.34 14.38
N ASN A 163 -4.24 -2.07 15.39
CA ASN A 163 -3.34 -1.53 16.40
C ASN A 163 -1.90 -1.59 15.91
N SER A 164 -1.14 -0.55 16.22
CA SER A 164 0.31 -0.51 16.03
C SER A 164 1.05 -1.29 17.13
N PRO A 165 2.36 -1.56 16.96
CA PRO A 165 3.20 -2.11 18.03
C PRO A 165 3.26 -1.25 19.30
N LYS A 166 2.95 0.05 19.19
CA LYS A 166 2.89 1.01 20.31
C LYS A 166 1.47 1.15 20.90
N ASN A 167 0.54 0.27 20.54
CA ASN A 167 -0.88 0.27 20.96
C ASN A 167 -1.67 1.53 20.55
N THR A 168 -1.21 2.24 19.53
CA THR A 168 -1.94 3.35 18.88
C THR A 168 -2.74 2.83 17.68
N LEU A 169 -3.73 3.60 17.22
CA LEU A 169 -4.51 3.21 16.03
C LEU A 169 -3.77 3.55 14.74
N MET A 170 -3.57 2.53 13.92
CA MET A 170 -3.00 2.63 12.58
C MET A 170 -4.11 2.43 11.54
N PHE A 171 -4.17 3.35 10.57
CA PHE A 171 -5.11 3.36 9.47
C PHE A 171 -4.36 3.16 8.17
N GLY A 172 -5.00 2.63 7.13
CA GLY A 172 -4.30 2.47 5.87
C GLY A 172 -5.02 1.62 4.85
N MET A 173 -4.26 1.26 3.83
CA MET A 173 -4.64 0.27 2.83
C MET A 173 -3.50 -0.74 2.76
N TRP A 174 -3.83 -2.00 2.96
CA TRP A 174 -2.90 -3.12 2.89
C TRP A 174 -3.67 -4.37 2.45
N ASP A 175 -2.98 -5.50 2.30
CA ASP A 175 -3.51 -6.74 1.69
C ASP A 175 -3.79 -6.61 0.19
N ASP A 176 -2.98 -5.77 -0.45
CA ASP A 176 -2.85 -5.70 -1.90
C ASP A 176 -2.25 -6.98 -2.50
N ILE A 177 -2.56 -7.25 -3.77
CA ILE A 177 -2.16 -8.45 -4.50
C ILE A 177 -0.64 -8.49 -4.76
N LEU A 178 0.04 -7.34 -4.69
CA LEU A 178 1.50 -7.29 -4.76
C LEU A 178 2.15 -7.28 -3.36
N GLY A 179 1.38 -7.18 -2.27
CA GLY A 179 1.91 -7.03 -0.90
C GLY A 179 2.32 -5.59 -0.58
N GLN A 180 1.72 -4.61 -1.26
CA GLN A 180 1.96 -3.20 -0.99
C GLN A 180 1.08 -2.70 0.16
N GLY A 181 1.49 -1.58 0.75
CA GLY A 181 0.66 -0.95 1.77
C GLY A 181 1.07 0.48 2.09
N VAL A 182 0.12 1.21 2.65
CA VAL A 182 0.32 2.55 3.21
C VAL A 182 -0.37 2.64 4.55
N PHE A 183 0.30 3.28 5.49
CA PHE A 183 -0.09 3.32 6.88
C PHE A 183 0.06 4.73 7.42
N ILE A 184 -0.93 5.16 8.20
CA ILE A 184 -0.93 6.41 8.96
C ILE A 184 -1.30 6.13 10.41
N ASP A 185 -0.54 6.73 11.31
CA ASP A 185 -0.79 6.79 12.74
C ASP A 185 -0.95 8.25 13.16
N PRO A 186 -2.20 8.73 13.27
CA PRO A 186 -2.47 10.12 13.61
C PRO A 186 -2.02 10.52 15.02
N GLN A 187 -1.85 9.55 15.92
CA GLN A 187 -1.42 9.80 17.31
C GLN A 187 0.09 10.04 17.37
N LEU A 188 0.86 9.25 16.60
CA LEU A 188 2.32 9.39 16.53
C LEU A 188 2.79 10.35 15.42
N GLN A 189 1.89 10.91 14.62
CA GLN A 189 2.22 11.73 13.44
C GLN A 189 3.20 11.00 12.52
N LEU A 190 2.87 9.74 12.25
CA LEU A 190 3.69 8.84 11.46
C LEU A 190 2.90 8.39 10.23
N THR A 191 3.47 8.61 9.06
CA THR A 191 3.00 8.02 7.81
C THR A 191 4.17 7.31 7.15
N TRP A 192 3.92 6.09 6.68
CA TRP A 192 4.88 5.36 5.88
C TRP A 192 4.16 4.48 4.85
N ALA A 193 4.86 4.19 3.77
CA ALA A 193 4.34 3.35 2.70
C ALA A 193 5.43 2.40 2.21
N TYR A 194 4.98 1.27 1.70
CA TYR A 194 5.80 0.26 1.08
C TYR A 194 5.18 -0.13 -0.26
N VAL A 195 5.95 0.05 -1.33
CA VAL A 195 5.57 -0.29 -2.70
C VAL A 195 6.64 -1.22 -3.23
N THR A 196 6.22 -2.31 -3.85
CA THR A 196 7.11 -3.31 -4.44
C THR A 196 6.59 -3.73 -5.80
N ASN A 197 7.51 -4.15 -6.65
CA ASN A 197 7.18 -4.83 -7.88
C ASN A 197 7.28 -6.36 -7.75
N HIS A 198 7.52 -6.90 -6.55
CA HIS A 198 7.57 -8.35 -6.30
C HIS A 198 6.33 -8.79 -5.52
N ALA A 199 5.44 -9.53 -6.17
CA ALA A 199 4.18 -9.94 -5.60
C ALA A 199 4.35 -10.96 -4.46
N HIS A 200 3.87 -10.61 -3.28
CA HIS A 200 3.90 -11.46 -2.10
C HIS A 200 2.62 -11.38 -1.26
N ALA A 201 1.46 -11.15 -1.90
CA ALA A 201 0.13 -10.97 -1.29
C ALA A 201 -0.10 -11.83 -0.05
N ARG A 202 -0.16 -11.19 1.11
CA ARG A 202 -0.46 -11.82 2.39
C ARG A 202 -1.20 -10.85 3.28
N SER A 203 -1.93 -11.41 4.25
CA SER A 203 -2.48 -10.61 5.33
C SER A 203 -1.35 -9.92 6.10
N LEU A 204 -1.55 -8.68 6.58
CA LEU A 204 -0.57 -7.96 7.41
C LEU A 204 0.10 -8.83 8.50
N ASN A 205 -0.67 -9.70 9.17
CA ASN A 205 -0.17 -10.57 10.24
C ASN A 205 0.71 -11.73 9.74
N LYS A 206 0.60 -12.11 8.47
CA LYS A 206 1.33 -13.24 7.85
C LYS A 206 2.42 -12.78 6.88
N ASP A 207 2.41 -11.50 6.52
CA ASP A 207 3.44 -10.87 5.71
C ASP A 207 4.63 -10.50 6.59
N PHE A 208 5.72 -11.25 6.46
CA PHE A 208 6.91 -11.01 7.26
C PHE A 208 7.65 -9.73 6.83
N ILE A 209 7.53 -9.26 5.58
CA ILE A 209 8.14 -7.99 5.14
C ILE A 209 7.40 -6.85 5.81
N LEU A 210 6.09 -6.78 5.60
CA LEU A 210 5.28 -5.71 6.18
C LEU A 210 5.36 -5.73 7.70
N ASN A 211 5.26 -6.90 8.34
CA ASN A 211 5.37 -7.00 9.80
C ASN A 211 6.76 -6.57 10.30
N SER A 212 7.85 -6.96 9.62
CA SER A 212 9.20 -6.52 9.98
C SER A 212 9.37 -5.00 9.81
N LEU A 213 8.84 -4.44 8.72
CA LEU A 213 8.85 -2.99 8.48
C LEU A 213 8.03 -2.24 9.52
N VAL A 214 6.82 -2.68 9.84
CA VAL A 214 5.97 -2.09 10.90
C VAL A 214 6.77 -2.03 12.20
N ASN A 215 7.30 -3.16 12.66
CA ASN A 215 8.05 -3.21 13.92
C ASN A 215 9.30 -2.32 13.88
N SER A 216 10.03 -2.31 12.76
CA SER A 216 11.25 -1.52 12.60
C SER A 216 10.94 -0.02 12.62
N VAL A 217 9.93 0.44 11.88
CA VAL A 217 9.52 1.85 11.84
C VAL A 217 9.08 2.32 13.22
N TYR A 218 8.23 1.55 13.91
CA TYR A 218 7.75 1.90 15.24
C TYR A 218 8.82 1.82 16.33
N SER A 219 9.86 0.99 16.16
CA SER A 219 11.01 0.94 17.07
C SER A 219 11.85 2.22 17.05
N CYS A 220 11.84 2.95 15.93
CA CYS A 220 12.58 4.20 15.76
C CYS A 220 11.89 5.41 16.42
N ILE A 221 10.64 5.27 16.85
CA ILE A 221 9.87 6.34 17.49
C ILE A 221 10.22 6.35 18.98
N LYS A 222 10.83 7.44 19.43
CA LYS A 222 11.14 7.66 20.86
C LYS A 222 9.84 7.88 21.63
N GLU A 223 9.80 7.34 22.85
CA GLU A 223 8.75 7.58 23.84
C GLU A 223 8.74 9.03 24.33
#